data_AF-A0A7J5YUA2-F1
#
_entry.id   AF-A0A7J5YUA2-F1
#
_cell.length_a   1.000
_cell.length_b   1.000
_cell.length_c   1.000
_cell.angle_alpha   90.00
_cell.angle_beta   90.00
_cell.angle_gamma   90.00
#
_symmetry.space_group_name_H-M   'P 1'
#
loop_
_entity.id
_entity.type
_entity.pdbx_description
1 polymer ?
#
loop_
_entity_poly.entity_id
_entity_poly.type
_entity_poly.pdbx_seq_one_letter_code
_entity_poly.pdbx_strand_id
1 'polypeptide(L)'
;MHLALRKRVEKMASDLMNVAALGRPFTLGMLYDARSDTLVPGFKLWDDIVLQASVTESYQPFNDFVVSGSDTTESKSSLLNIEASLKASFMSGLIQVGGSAKYLNDEKKFKNQSRVTSVQSYHQLQGVVSYSTQIDEPQQRDLIKNGLATHVVTGILYGANAFFVFDSEKLEDRELQDMRAACKL
;
A
#
# COMPACT_ATOMS: atom_id res chain seq x y z
N MET A 1 22.59 -29.12 -8.18
CA MET A 1 21.24 -28.58 -8.49
C MET A 1 20.64 -27.73 -7.36
N HIS A 2 20.76 -28.14 -6.09
CA HIS A 2 20.15 -27.47 -4.92
C HIS A 2 20.65 -26.03 -4.63
N LEU A 3 21.93 -25.74 -4.90
CA LEU A 3 22.53 -24.42 -4.61
C LEU A 3 22.09 -23.32 -5.60
N ALA A 4 21.84 -23.69 -6.87
CA ALA A 4 21.38 -22.77 -7.90
C ALA A 4 19.91 -22.36 -7.71
N LEU A 5 19.08 -23.31 -7.26
CA LEU A 5 17.69 -23.04 -6.87
C LEU A 5 17.63 -22.11 -5.65
N ARG A 6 18.45 -22.35 -4.62
CA ARG A 6 18.51 -21.50 -3.43
C ARG A 6 18.97 -20.07 -3.74
N LYS A 7 20.04 -19.91 -4.54
CA LYS A 7 20.50 -18.58 -5.00
C LYS A 7 19.45 -17.88 -5.87
N ARG A 8 18.66 -18.61 -6.65
CA ARG A 8 17.53 -18.05 -7.42
C ARG A 8 16.40 -17.58 -6.51
N VAL A 9 16.04 -18.34 -5.47
CA VAL A 9 15.02 -17.94 -4.48
C VAL A 9 15.47 -16.71 -3.68
N GLU A 10 16.71 -16.67 -3.22
CA GLU A 10 17.27 -15.52 -2.48
C GLU A 10 17.38 -14.26 -3.36
N LYS A 11 17.77 -14.39 -4.64
CA LYS A 11 17.76 -13.29 -5.62
C LYS A 11 16.33 -12.84 -5.97
N MET A 12 15.38 -13.77 -6.06
CA MET A 12 13.98 -13.43 -6.33
C MET A 12 13.34 -12.68 -5.16
N ALA A 13 13.72 -13.00 -3.92
CA ALA A 13 13.27 -12.24 -2.75
C ALA A 13 13.81 -10.80 -2.73
N SER A 14 15.01 -10.54 -3.28
CA SER A 14 15.55 -9.18 -3.42
C SER A 14 14.93 -8.35 -4.55
N ASP A 15 14.26 -9.01 -5.51
CA ASP A 15 13.63 -8.35 -6.66
C ASP A 15 12.13 -8.04 -6.42
N LEU A 16 11.60 -8.35 -5.23
CA LEU A 16 10.21 -8.06 -4.87
C LEU A 16 10.06 -6.65 -4.30
N MET A 17 9.15 -5.87 -4.89
CA MET A 17 8.75 -4.56 -4.43
C MET A 17 7.39 -4.62 -3.75
N ASN A 18 7.31 -4.17 -2.49
CA ASN A 18 6.05 -4.00 -1.78
C ASN A 18 5.58 -2.55 -1.90
N VAL A 19 4.30 -2.35 -2.20
CA VAL A 19 3.70 -1.02 -2.38
C VAL A 19 2.36 -0.97 -1.66
N ALA A 20 2.14 0.07 -0.84
CA ALA A 20 0.85 0.28 -0.22
C ALA A 20 -0.23 0.56 -1.29
N ALA A 21 -1.35 -0.17 -1.23
CA ALA A 21 -2.42 -0.05 -2.22
C ALA A 21 -3.10 1.33 -2.19
N LEU A 22 -3.23 1.92 -1.00
CA LEU A 22 -3.82 3.25 -0.77
C LEU A 22 -5.22 3.43 -1.40
N GLY A 23 -6.01 2.36 -1.40
CA GLY A 23 -7.36 2.35 -1.97
C GLY A 23 -7.42 2.33 -3.50
N ARG A 24 -6.28 2.16 -4.19
CA ARG A 24 -6.22 1.92 -5.63
C ARG A 24 -6.63 0.47 -5.94
N PRO A 25 -7.33 0.20 -7.06
CA PRO A 25 -7.89 -1.12 -7.35
C PRO A 25 -6.84 -2.07 -7.96
N PHE A 26 -5.96 -2.63 -7.13
CA PHE A 26 -5.00 -3.66 -7.55
C PHE A 26 -5.70 -4.99 -7.83
N THR A 27 -5.27 -5.69 -8.88
CA THR A 27 -5.64 -7.09 -9.15
C THR A 27 -4.40 -7.91 -9.48
N LEU A 28 -4.43 -9.22 -9.19
CA LEU A 28 -3.34 -10.12 -9.57
C LEU A 28 -3.13 -10.13 -11.08
N GLY A 29 -1.87 -10.18 -11.51
CA GLY A 29 -1.47 -10.11 -12.91
C GLY A 29 -1.54 -8.71 -13.53
N MET A 30 -2.03 -7.70 -12.81
CA MET A 30 -2.06 -6.31 -13.30
C MET A 30 -0.64 -5.76 -13.45
N LEU A 31 -0.44 -4.94 -14.48
CA LEU A 31 0.83 -4.28 -14.72
C LEU A 31 0.96 -2.98 -13.92
N TYR A 32 2.17 -2.70 -13.43
CA TYR A 32 2.51 -1.54 -12.61
C TYR A 32 3.74 -0.82 -13.17
N ASP A 33 3.69 0.50 -13.26
CA ASP A 33 4.86 1.31 -13.56
C ASP A 33 5.36 2.05 -12.31
N ALA A 34 6.43 1.51 -11.71
CA ALA A 34 7.09 2.09 -10.54
C ALA A 34 7.75 3.47 -10.80
N ARG A 35 7.91 3.89 -12.06
CA ARG A 35 8.47 5.23 -12.39
C ARG A 35 7.46 6.35 -12.12
N SER A 36 6.17 6.05 -12.27
CA SER A 36 5.06 7.00 -12.09
C SER A 36 4.04 6.53 -11.06
N ASP A 37 4.34 5.44 -10.33
CA ASP A 37 3.46 4.74 -9.39
C ASP A 37 2.03 4.51 -9.92
N THR A 38 1.93 4.16 -11.21
CA THR A 38 0.66 4.05 -11.93
C THR A 38 0.29 2.60 -12.22
N LEU A 39 -0.98 2.27 -12.04
CA LEU A 39 -1.58 1.02 -12.50
C LEU A 39 -1.91 1.12 -13.98
N VAL A 40 -1.59 0.09 -14.76
CA VAL A 40 -1.92 0.04 -16.19
C VAL A 40 -3.19 -0.80 -16.36
N PRO A 41 -4.38 -0.18 -16.48
CA PRO A 41 -5.63 -0.91 -16.62
C PRO A 41 -5.76 -1.56 -18.00
N GLY A 42 -6.62 -2.59 -18.08
CA GLY A 42 -6.96 -3.24 -19.35
C GLY A 42 -5.96 -4.30 -19.83
N PHE A 43 -4.83 -4.48 -19.13
CA PHE A 43 -3.82 -5.48 -19.47
C PHE A 43 -3.46 -6.32 -18.24
N LYS A 44 -3.43 -7.64 -18.42
CA LYS A 44 -2.91 -8.59 -17.43
C LYS A 44 -1.79 -9.40 -18.06
N LEU A 45 -0.77 -9.73 -17.27
CA LEU A 45 0.33 -10.58 -17.72
C LEU A 45 -0.10 -12.04 -17.89
N TRP A 46 -1.14 -12.47 -17.20
CA TRP A 46 -1.70 -13.81 -17.33
C TRP A 46 -3.21 -13.69 -17.54
N ASP A 47 -3.77 -14.56 -18.36
CA ASP A 47 -5.22 -14.68 -18.47
C ASP A 47 -5.84 -15.18 -17.16
N ASP A 48 -7.16 -15.00 -17.04
CA ASP A 48 -7.87 -15.35 -15.81
C ASP A 48 -7.85 -16.85 -15.50
N ILE A 49 -7.73 -17.72 -16.52
CA ILE A 49 -7.69 -19.18 -16.33
C ILE A 49 -6.36 -19.56 -15.68
N VAL A 50 -5.25 -19.03 -16.22
CA VAL A 50 -3.91 -19.24 -15.69
C VAL A 50 -3.79 -18.67 -14.28
N LEU A 51 -4.35 -17.47 -14.03
CA LEU A 51 -4.38 -16.89 -12.68
C LEU A 51 -5.14 -17.79 -11.72
N GLN A 52 -6.36 -18.20 -12.04
CA GLN A 52 -7.15 -19.07 -11.15
C GLN A 52 -6.45 -20.40 -10.83
N ALA A 53 -5.74 -20.98 -11.79
CA ALA A 53 -5.02 -22.23 -11.59
C ALA A 53 -3.70 -22.07 -10.79
N SER A 54 -3.16 -20.84 -10.69
CA SER A 54 -1.82 -20.58 -10.14
C SER A 54 -1.82 -19.76 -8.86
N VAL A 55 -2.95 -19.17 -8.48
CA VAL A 55 -3.08 -18.40 -7.25
C VAL A 55 -3.16 -19.35 -6.06
N THR A 56 -2.25 -19.15 -5.12
CA THR A 56 -2.33 -19.73 -3.78
C THR A 56 -2.84 -18.65 -2.84
N GLU A 57 -3.93 -18.95 -2.15
CA GLU A 57 -4.47 -18.12 -1.09
C GLU A 57 -4.02 -18.63 0.27
N SER A 58 -3.48 -17.75 1.11
CA SER A 58 -3.21 -18.03 2.51
C SER A 58 -4.13 -17.20 3.39
N TYR A 59 -4.72 -17.87 4.38
CA TYR A 59 -5.59 -17.24 5.37
C TYR A 59 -4.82 -17.04 6.67
N GLN A 60 -4.45 -15.79 6.96
CA GLN A 60 -3.77 -15.42 8.20
C GLN A 60 -4.38 -14.13 8.73
N PRO A 61 -5.35 -14.23 9.66
CA PRO A 61 -6.01 -13.05 10.19
C PRO A 61 -5.02 -12.25 11.04
N PHE A 62 -4.94 -10.96 10.75
CA PHE A 62 -4.15 -9.99 11.51
C PHE A 62 -5.06 -8.84 11.92
N ASN A 63 -4.90 -8.38 13.16
CA ASN A 63 -5.61 -7.24 13.70
C ASN A 63 -4.61 -6.39 14.49
N ASP A 64 -4.62 -5.09 14.23
CA ASP A 64 -3.74 -4.13 14.90
C ASP A 64 -4.49 -2.85 15.24
N PHE A 65 -4.04 -2.19 16.31
CA PHE A 65 -4.61 -0.95 16.81
C PHE A 65 -3.50 0.01 17.24
N VAL A 66 -3.49 1.18 16.62
CA VAL A 66 -2.48 2.21 16.87
C VAL A 66 -3.16 3.54 17.17
N VAL A 67 -2.62 4.28 18.14
CA VAL A 67 -3.04 5.66 18.43
C VAL A 67 -1.88 6.61 18.17
N SER A 68 -2.15 7.72 17.48
CA SER A 68 -1.19 8.80 17.21
C SER A 68 -1.73 10.15 17.65
N GLY A 69 -0.92 10.90 18.39
CA GLY A 69 -1.15 12.33 18.65
C GLY A 69 -0.50 13.27 17.62
N SER A 70 0.09 12.71 16.56
CA SER A 70 0.77 13.44 15.49
C SER A 70 -0.01 13.35 14.17
N ASP A 71 -0.04 14.45 13.44
CA ASP A 71 -0.77 14.59 12.16
C ASP A 71 0.17 15.02 11.01
N THR A 72 1.48 14.91 11.20
CA THR A 72 2.45 15.24 10.14
C THR A 72 2.35 14.25 8.99
N THR A 73 2.71 14.69 7.76
CA THR A 73 2.78 13.80 6.59
C THR A 73 3.61 12.56 6.88
N GLU A 74 4.71 12.70 7.64
CA GLU A 74 5.52 11.58 8.09
C GLU A 74 4.72 10.60 8.95
N SER A 75 4.08 11.09 10.02
CA SER A 75 3.31 10.24 10.92
C SER A 75 2.16 9.52 10.20
N LYS A 76 1.47 10.19 9.27
CA LYS A 76 0.42 9.56 8.47
C LYS A 76 0.96 8.50 7.52
N SER A 77 2.11 8.78 6.91
CA SER A 77 2.78 7.83 6.01
C SER A 77 3.21 6.57 6.78
N SER A 78 3.74 6.72 7.98
CA SER A 78 4.09 5.60 8.85
C SER A 78 2.88 4.75 9.24
N LEU A 79 1.73 5.37 9.60
CA LEU A 79 0.50 4.64 9.93
C LEU A 79 -0.07 3.81 8.76
N LEU A 80 0.29 4.16 7.53
CA LEU A 80 -0.14 3.49 6.31
C LEU A 80 0.96 2.65 5.64
N ASN A 81 2.11 2.48 6.31
CA ASN A 81 3.30 1.79 5.79
C ASN A 81 3.71 2.28 4.39
N ILE A 82 3.73 3.60 4.20
CA ILE A 82 4.10 4.24 2.93
C ILE A 82 5.60 4.50 2.90
N GLU A 83 6.28 3.81 1.98
CA GLU A 83 7.70 4.02 1.70
C GLU A 83 7.99 5.38 1.07
N ALA A 84 9.26 5.81 1.17
CA ALA A 84 9.67 7.16 0.76
C ALA A 84 9.35 7.51 -0.70
N SER A 85 9.52 6.58 -1.64
CA SER A 85 9.20 6.78 -3.06
C SER A 85 7.70 7.03 -3.27
N LEU A 86 6.86 6.16 -2.72
CA LEU A 86 5.41 6.28 -2.84
C LEU A 86 4.88 7.53 -2.13
N LYS A 87 5.51 7.93 -1.01
CA LYS A 87 5.22 9.20 -0.32
C LYS A 87 5.52 10.40 -1.22
N ALA A 88 6.65 10.39 -1.94
CA ALA A 88 6.99 11.46 -2.90
C ALA A 88 5.99 11.51 -4.06
N SER A 89 5.57 10.36 -4.58
CA SER A 89 4.53 10.27 -5.62
C SER A 89 3.16 10.77 -5.14
N PHE A 90 2.79 10.50 -3.89
CA PHE A 90 1.61 11.09 -3.27
C PHE A 90 1.72 12.61 -3.17
N MET A 91 2.82 13.13 -2.61
CA MET A 91 3.03 14.56 -2.41
C MET A 91 3.12 15.35 -3.73
N SER A 92 3.53 14.71 -4.82
CA SER A 92 3.56 15.29 -6.17
C SER A 92 2.22 15.17 -6.92
N GLY A 93 1.22 14.49 -6.35
CA GLY A 93 -0.08 14.28 -6.98
C GLY A 93 -0.10 13.20 -8.07
N LEU A 94 0.96 12.38 -8.19
CA LEU A 94 1.02 11.29 -9.16
C LEU A 94 0.03 10.15 -8.83
N ILE A 95 -0.29 9.97 -7.54
CA ILE A 95 -1.25 8.96 -7.11
C ILE A 95 -2.48 9.61 -6.46
N GLN A 96 -3.65 9.09 -6.81
CA GLN A 96 -4.89 9.37 -6.11
C GLN A 96 -5.15 8.29 -5.07
N VAL A 97 -5.59 8.71 -3.88
CA VAL A 97 -5.85 7.82 -2.76
C VAL A 97 -7.36 7.59 -2.59
N GLY A 98 -7.73 6.36 -2.27
CA GLY A 98 -9.11 5.92 -2.11
C GLY A 98 -9.40 5.39 -0.70
N GLY A 99 -10.68 5.16 -0.41
CA GLY A 99 -11.12 4.56 0.86
C GLY A 99 -10.54 5.26 2.09
N SER A 100 -10.03 4.49 3.03
CA SER A 100 -9.43 4.98 4.28
C SER A 100 -8.10 5.72 4.08
N ALA A 101 -7.39 5.50 2.96
CA ALA A 101 -6.17 6.25 2.66
C ALA A 101 -6.44 7.73 2.35
N LYS A 102 -7.70 8.14 2.15
CA LYS A 102 -8.09 9.56 2.12
C LYS A 102 -7.71 10.33 3.40
N TYR A 103 -7.45 9.64 4.51
CA TYR A 103 -6.85 10.21 5.72
C TYR A 103 -5.55 11.00 5.44
N LEU A 104 -4.77 10.61 4.42
CA LEU A 104 -3.58 11.35 4.01
C LEU A 104 -3.89 12.81 3.66
N ASN A 105 -5.06 13.07 3.06
CA ASN A 105 -5.54 14.39 2.68
C ASN A 105 -6.33 15.11 3.81
N ASP A 106 -6.58 14.46 4.95
CA ASP A 106 -7.35 15.04 6.05
C ASP A 106 -6.48 15.99 6.89
N GLU A 107 -6.57 17.29 6.68
CA GLU A 107 -5.73 18.26 7.40
C GLU A 107 -6.46 18.90 8.58
N LYS A 108 -5.71 19.25 9.62
CA LYS A 108 -6.21 20.10 10.71
C LYS A 108 -6.78 21.39 10.15
N LYS A 109 -7.93 21.77 10.69
CA LYS A 109 -8.56 23.06 10.36
C LYS A 109 -7.81 24.24 10.96
N PHE A 110 -7.22 24.06 12.14
CA PHE A 110 -6.50 25.12 12.83
C PHE A 110 -5.12 24.64 13.32
N LYS A 111 -4.13 25.54 13.31
CA LYS A 111 -2.81 25.26 13.90
C LYS A 111 -2.91 24.94 15.40
N ASN A 112 -3.78 25.66 16.10
CA ASN A 112 -4.01 25.51 17.54
C ASN A 112 -5.16 24.54 17.81
N GLN A 113 -5.04 23.34 17.26
CA GLN A 113 -6.00 22.25 17.42
C GLN A 113 -5.24 21.00 17.87
N SER A 114 -5.73 20.37 18.94
CA SER A 114 -5.28 19.04 19.32
C SER A 114 -5.98 18.01 18.43
N ARG A 115 -5.24 17.00 17.99
CA ARG A 115 -5.77 15.89 17.19
C ARG A 115 -5.19 14.59 17.71
N VAL A 116 -6.07 13.61 17.88
CA VAL A 116 -5.71 12.22 18.16
C VAL A 116 -6.34 11.37 17.07
N THR A 117 -5.56 10.51 16.45
CA THR A 117 -6.05 9.55 15.47
C THR A 117 -5.87 8.14 16.03
N SER A 118 -6.93 7.34 16.05
CA SER A 118 -6.81 5.90 16.24
C SER A 118 -7.02 5.18 14.91
N VAL A 119 -6.22 4.13 14.70
CA VAL A 119 -6.22 3.31 13.49
C VAL A 119 -6.49 1.89 13.90
N GLN A 120 -7.47 1.27 13.24
CA GLN A 120 -7.72 -0.15 13.34
C GLN A 120 -7.42 -0.79 11.99
N SER A 121 -6.52 -1.76 11.98
CA SER A 121 -6.08 -2.46 10.75
C SER A 121 -6.47 -3.92 10.83
N TYR A 122 -7.10 -4.42 9.77
CA TYR A 122 -7.48 -5.82 9.63
C TYR A 122 -6.95 -6.38 8.31
N HIS A 123 -6.25 -7.52 8.34
CA HIS A 123 -5.82 -8.25 7.15
C HIS A 123 -6.26 -9.71 7.26
N GLN A 124 -6.60 -10.35 6.15
CA GLN A 124 -7.23 -11.67 6.19
C GLN A 124 -6.68 -12.64 5.15
N LEU A 125 -6.44 -12.15 3.93
CA LEU A 125 -6.17 -12.99 2.79
C LEU A 125 -4.93 -12.50 2.06
N GLN A 126 -3.98 -13.38 1.81
CA GLN A 126 -2.87 -13.12 0.90
C GLN A 126 -3.05 -13.98 -0.34
N GLY A 127 -3.29 -13.35 -1.49
CA GLY A 127 -3.29 -14.04 -2.78
C GLY A 127 -1.93 -13.87 -3.43
N VAL A 128 -1.26 -14.98 -3.79
CA VAL A 128 0.04 -14.97 -4.49
C VAL A 128 -0.02 -15.87 -5.71
N VAL A 129 0.41 -15.35 -6.86
CA VAL A 129 0.58 -16.11 -8.11
C VAL A 129 1.87 -16.93 -8.02
N SER A 130 1.77 -18.25 -8.19
CA SER A 130 2.92 -19.14 -8.18
C SER A 130 3.80 -18.96 -9.43
N TYR A 131 5.11 -18.85 -9.24
CA TYR A 131 6.11 -18.52 -10.26
C TYR A 131 6.37 -19.60 -11.33
N SER A 132 5.59 -20.68 -11.38
CA SER A 132 5.69 -21.71 -12.43
C SER A 132 4.89 -21.37 -13.69
N THR A 133 4.17 -20.25 -13.72
CA THR A 133 3.40 -19.81 -14.90
C THR A 133 4.34 -19.24 -15.96
N GLN A 134 4.50 -19.98 -17.06
CA GLN A 134 5.31 -19.55 -18.21
C GLN A 134 4.66 -18.33 -18.88
N ILE A 135 5.46 -17.30 -19.18
CA ILE A 135 5.06 -16.16 -20.02
C ILE A 135 5.20 -16.60 -21.49
N ASP A 136 4.19 -17.29 -21.98
CA ASP A 136 4.22 -17.90 -23.31
C ASP A 136 3.57 -17.04 -24.40
N GLU A 137 2.96 -15.90 -24.06
CA GLU A 137 2.24 -15.10 -25.04
C GLU A 137 3.10 -13.97 -25.66
N PRO A 138 3.19 -13.87 -27.00
CA PRO A 138 3.96 -12.81 -27.67
C PRO A 138 3.50 -11.38 -27.34
N GLN A 139 2.18 -11.15 -27.22
CA GLN A 139 1.63 -9.83 -26.87
C GLN A 139 2.09 -9.34 -25.49
N GLN A 140 2.18 -10.25 -24.52
CA GLN A 140 2.65 -9.96 -23.16
C GLN A 140 4.12 -9.52 -23.16
N ARG A 141 4.95 -10.10 -24.04
CA ARG A 141 6.36 -9.72 -24.21
C ARG A 141 6.52 -8.36 -24.87
N ASP A 142 5.64 -8.02 -25.81
CA ASP A 142 5.71 -6.74 -26.50
C ASP A 142 5.29 -5.56 -25.60
N LEU A 143 4.37 -5.77 -24.65
CA LEU A 143 4.04 -4.76 -23.63
C LEU A 143 5.25 -4.42 -22.74
N ILE A 144 6.03 -5.43 -22.35
CA ILE A 144 7.27 -5.26 -21.59
C ILE A 144 8.30 -4.52 -22.45
N LYS A 145 8.46 -4.90 -23.72
CA LYS A 145 9.40 -4.24 -24.65
C LYS A 145 9.02 -2.79 -24.97
N ASN A 146 7.73 -2.48 -25.01
CA ASN A 146 7.23 -1.12 -25.27
C ASN A 146 7.35 -0.21 -24.04
N GLY A 147 7.82 -0.74 -22.90
CA GLY A 147 8.13 0.06 -21.71
C GLY A 147 6.91 0.66 -21.03
N LEU A 148 5.73 0.04 -21.17
CA LEU A 148 4.47 0.52 -20.59
C LEU A 148 4.35 0.21 -19.09
N ALA A 149 5.11 -0.77 -18.59
CA ALA A 149 5.15 -1.15 -17.19
C ALA A 149 6.56 -1.63 -16.82
N THR A 150 6.86 -1.61 -15.52
CA THR A 150 8.14 -2.09 -14.98
C THR A 150 7.96 -3.34 -14.11
N HIS A 151 6.76 -3.53 -13.56
CA HIS A 151 6.44 -4.61 -12.64
C HIS A 151 5.08 -5.25 -12.97
N VAL A 152 4.85 -6.43 -12.41
CA VAL A 152 3.56 -7.12 -12.42
C VAL A 152 3.16 -7.43 -10.98
N VAL A 153 1.87 -7.33 -10.68
CA VAL A 153 1.31 -7.65 -9.37
C VAL A 153 1.24 -9.16 -9.21
N THR A 154 2.17 -9.73 -8.46
CA THR A 154 2.23 -11.18 -8.17
C THR A 154 1.62 -11.55 -6.83
N GLY A 155 1.39 -10.57 -5.94
CA GLY A 155 0.80 -10.81 -4.64
C GLY A 155 0.01 -9.62 -4.12
N ILE A 156 -1.08 -9.90 -3.40
CA ILE A 156 -1.90 -8.89 -2.72
C ILE A 156 -2.23 -9.39 -1.31
N LEU A 157 -1.95 -8.56 -0.31
CA LEU A 157 -2.49 -8.72 1.04
C LEU A 157 -3.78 -7.91 1.15
N TYR A 158 -4.91 -8.61 1.23
CA TYR A 158 -6.23 -8.02 1.37
C TYR A 158 -6.53 -7.72 2.83
N GLY A 159 -7.12 -6.54 3.03
CA GLY A 159 -7.51 -6.04 4.33
C GLY A 159 -8.23 -4.71 4.25
N ALA A 160 -8.51 -4.15 5.41
CA ALA A 160 -9.13 -2.85 5.57
C ALA A 160 -8.51 -2.12 6.77
N ASN A 161 -8.38 -0.81 6.63
CA ASN A 161 -8.02 0.07 7.73
C ASN A 161 -9.20 1.02 8.00
N ALA A 162 -9.44 1.33 9.26
CA ALA A 162 -10.35 2.40 9.69
C ALA A 162 -9.56 3.44 10.48
N PHE A 163 -9.77 4.72 10.15
CA PHE A 163 -9.17 5.85 10.85
C PHE A 163 -10.26 6.61 11.58
N PHE A 164 -10.14 6.75 12.89
CA PHE A 164 -10.99 7.58 13.71
C PHE A 164 -10.18 8.81 14.13
N VAL A 165 -10.54 9.96 13.56
CA VAL A 165 -9.85 11.23 13.77
C VAL A 165 -10.65 12.07 14.75
N PHE A 166 -10.06 12.36 15.91
CA PHE A 166 -10.67 13.16 16.97
C PHE A 166 -9.99 14.50 17.06
N ASP A 167 -10.78 15.56 16.87
CA ASP A 167 -10.31 16.93 16.86
C ASP A 167 -10.87 17.70 18.05
N SER A 168 -10.03 18.48 18.71
CA SER A 168 -10.50 19.51 19.63
C SER A 168 -11.08 20.71 18.87
N GLU A 169 -11.76 21.58 19.60
CA GLU A 169 -11.97 22.96 19.13
C GLU A 169 -10.63 23.71 19.04
N LYS A 170 -10.69 24.96 18.56
CA LYS A 170 -9.52 25.84 18.56
C LYS A 170 -9.19 26.24 20.00
N LEU A 171 -7.94 26.05 20.38
CA LEU A 171 -7.42 26.28 21.73
C LEU A 171 -6.46 27.48 21.76
N GLU A 172 -6.26 28.05 22.95
CA GLU A 172 -5.08 28.86 23.22
C GLU A 172 -3.80 28.00 23.31
N ASP A 173 -2.63 28.61 23.17
CA ASP A 173 -1.36 27.85 23.13
C ASP A 173 -1.09 27.05 24.42
N ARG A 174 -1.49 27.59 25.57
CA ARG A 174 -1.35 26.91 26.87
C ARG A 174 -2.28 25.70 26.98
N GLU A 175 -3.55 25.89 26.64
CA GLU A 175 -4.56 24.83 26.62
C GLU A 175 -4.19 23.72 25.62
N LEU A 176 -3.57 24.08 24.50
CA LEU A 176 -3.07 23.11 23.53
C LEU A 176 -1.95 22.22 24.10
N GLN A 177 -1.04 22.78 24.91
CA GLN A 177 -0.01 21.98 25.58
C GLN A 177 -0.62 21.03 26.61
N ASP A 178 -1.54 21.53 27.42
CA ASP A 178 -2.24 20.75 28.44
C ASP A 178 -3.08 19.62 27.81
N MET A 179 -3.84 19.93 26.76
CA MET A 179 -4.63 18.94 26.01
C MET A 179 -3.74 17.90 25.32
N ARG A 180 -2.60 18.31 24.72
CA ARG A 180 -1.65 17.34 24.15
C ARG A 180 -1.04 16.43 25.20
N ALA A 181 -0.83 16.92 26.42
CA ALA A 181 -0.35 16.10 27.52
C ALA A 181 -1.43 15.12 28.02
N ALA A 182 -2.67 15.60 28.17
CA ALA A 182 -3.80 14.77 28.60
C ALA A 182 -4.19 13.68 27.58
N CYS A 183 -4.01 13.96 26.30
CA CYS A 183 -4.31 13.04 25.20
C CYS A 183 -3.15 12.12 24.80
N LYS A 184 -1.99 12.20 25.46
CA LYS A 184 -0.93 11.19 25.31
C LYS A 184 -1.31 9.97 26.14
N LEU A 185 -1.59 8.86 25.45
CA LEU A 185 -1.68 7.51 26.03
C LEU A 185 -0.28 6.96 26.35
#